data_AF-A0A5R9C5W6-F1
#
_entry.id   AF-A0A5R9C5W6-F1
#
_cell.length_a   1.000
_cell.length_b   1.000
_cell.length_c   1.000
_cell.angle_alpha   90.00
_cell.angle_beta   90.00
_cell.angle_gamma   90.00
#
_symmetry.space_group_name_H-M   'P 1'
#
loop_
_entity.id
_entity.type
_entity.pdbx_description
1 polymer ?
#
loop_
_entity_poly.entity_id
_entity_poly.type
_entity_poly.pdbx_seq_one_letter_code
_entity_poly.pdbx_strand_id
1 'polypeptide(L)'
;MTIRNDFLWGGATSANQYEGGYNLDGKGLSSMDIVPSGNTRSDIIQGYLNSFSIDNHLYYPTHKAVDFYHRYQEDIALFSEMGFKAYRLSISWTRIFPNGNAYFLRVSL
;
A
#
# COMPACT_ATOMS: atom_id res chain seq x y z
N MET A 1 13.53 8.83 -35.28
CA MET A 1 12.26 8.23 -34.84
C MET A 1 11.86 8.91 -33.54
N THR A 2 10.63 9.43 -33.42
CA THR A 2 10.14 10.11 -32.20
C THR A 2 8.99 9.31 -31.59
N ILE A 3 8.77 9.48 -30.29
CA ILE A 3 7.63 8.85 -29.61
C ILE A 3 6.32 9.51 -30.05
N ARG A 4 5.18 8.80 -29.94
CA ARG A 4 3.86 9.34 -30.29
C ARG A 4 3.49 10.52 -29.38
N ASN A 5 2.78 11.49 -29.92
CA ASN A 5 2.38 12.70 -29.18
C ASN A 5 1.40 12.40 -28.03
N ASP A 6 0.67 11.29 -28.09
CA ASP A 6 -0.30 10.81 -27.10
C ASP A 6 0.32 9.80 -26.10
N PHE A 7 1.65 9.69 -26.06
CA PHE A 7 2.29 8.76 -25.14
C PHE A 7 2.10 9.18 -23.68
N LEU A 8 1.64 8.24 -22.85
CA LEU A 8 1.36 8.47 -21.43
C LEU A 8 2.61 8.30 -20.57
N TRP A 9 3.41 9.35 -20.49
CA TRP A 9 4.49 9.42 -19.49
C TRP A 9 3.91 9.52 -18.09
N GLY A 10 4.51 8.83 -17.13
CA GLY A 10 3.96 8.73 -15.79
C GLY A 10 4.82 7.94 -14.84
N GLY A 11 4.26 7.69 -13.65
CA GLY A 11 4.87 6.89 -12.59
C GLY A 11 3.94 5.79 -12.09
N ALA A 12 4.51 4.82 -11.40
CA ALA A 12 3.79 3.69 -10.84
C ALA A 12 4.17 3.43 -9.39
N THR A 13 3.17 3.12 -8.55
CA THR A 13 3.33 2.75 -7.14
C THR A 13 2.42 1.57 -6.77
N SER A 14 2.65 0.99 -5.58
CA SER A 14 1.79 -0.04 -4.99
C SER A 14 1.49 0.28 -3.52
N ALA A 15 0.22 0.32 -3.14
CA ALA A 15 -0.31 0.82 -1.86
C ALA A 15 0.56 0.51 -0.64
N ASN A 16 0.91 -0.76 -0.46
CA ASN A 16 1.70 -1.27 0.67
C ASN A 16 3.11 -0.65 0.77
N GLN A 17 3.67 -0.12 -0.31
CA GLN A 17 5.01 0.44 -0.36
C GLN A 17 5.07 1.93 -0.04
N TYR A 18 3.96 2.67 -0.19
CA TYR A 18 4.00 4.14 -0.11
C TYR A 18 2.89 4.78 0.73
N GLU A 19 1.71 4.16 0.86
CA GLU A 19 0.59 4.74 1.63
C GLU A 19 0.97 4.96 3.10
N GLY A 20 1.42 3.90 3.80
CA GLY A 20 1.48 3.93 5.26
C GLY A 20 0.08 3.86 5.87
N GLY A 21 -0.10 4.41 7.08
CA GLY A 21 -1.39 4.43 7.77
C GLY A 21 -2.03 3.04 7.88
N TYR A 22 -1.23 2.02 8.21
CA TYR A 22 -1.62 0.62 8.03
C TYR A 22 -2.82 0.16 8.86
N ASN A 23 -3.13 0.86 9.95
CA ASN A 23 -4.21 0.58 10.89
C ASN A 23 -5.20 1.75 11.03
N LEU A 24 -5.16 2.72 10.13
CA LEU A 24 -6.07 3.87 10.13
C LEU A 24 -7.36 3.54 9.37
N ASP A 25 -8.44 4.22 9.78
CA ASP A 25 -9.75 4.22 9.11
C ASP A 25 -10.31 2.83 8.79
N GLY A 26 -10.11 1.89 9.72
CA GLY A 26 -10.63 0.54 9.64
C GLY A 26 -9.87 -0.39 8.69
N LYS A 27 -8.70 0.02 8.18
CA LYS A 27 -7.85 -0.87 7.37
C LYS A 27 -7.46 -2.12 8.16
N GLY A 28 -7.67 -3.29 7.55
CA GLY A 28 -7.20 -4.58 8.07
C GLY A 28 -5.71 -4.84 7.81
N LEU A 29 -5.17 -5.88 8.43
CA LEU A 29 -3.79 -6.31 8.18
C LEU A 29 -3.68 -6.98 6.81
N SER A 30 -2.75 -6.49 5.98
CA SER A 30 -2.38 -7.13 4.73
C SER A 30 -1.24 -8.13 4.95
N SER A 31 -1.03 -9.02 3.98
CA SER A 31 0.12 -9.93 3.98
C SER A 31 1.47 -9.22 4.05
N MET A 32 1.54 -7.95 3.68
CA MET A 32 2.76 -7.14 3.74
C MET A 32 2.92 -6.37 5.06
N ASP A 33 1.86 -6.25 5.87
CA ASP A 33 1.93 -5.59 7.18
C ASP A 33 2.54 -6.50 8.26
N ILE A 34 2.63 -7.80 7.99
CA ILE A 34 3.27 -8.79 8.86
C ILE A 34 4.73 -9.07 8.48
N VAL A 35 5.26 -8.37 7.46
CA VAL A 35 6.64 -8.57 6.97
C VAL A 35 7.57 -7.51 7.57
N PRO A 36 8.44 -7.87 8.53
CA PRO A 36 9.40 -6.94 9.11
C PRO A 36 10.58 -6.67 8.15
N SER A 37 11.40 -5.71 8.53
CA SER A 37 12.77 -5.55 8.01
C SER A 37 13.75 -6.48 8.74
N GLY A 38 14.93 -6.69 8.15
CA GLY A 38 16.00 -7.46 8.77
C GLY A 38 15.96 -8.96 8.45
N ASN A 39 16.65 -9.76 9.26
CA ASN A 39 16.98 -11.15 8.93
C ASN A 39 15.76 -12.08 8.83
N THR A 40 14.71 -11.82 9.60
CA THR A 40 13.46 -12.62 9.61
C THR A 40 12.57 -12.35 8.38
N ARG A 41 12.86 -11.30 7.60
CA ARG A 41 12.08 -10.93 6.42
C ARG A 41 11.99 -12.06 5.40
N SER A 42 13.13 -12.69 5.10
CA SER A 42 13.23 -13.72 4.06
C SER A 42 12.35 -14.92 4.38
N ASP A 43 12.33 -15.33 5.65
CA ASP A 43 11.54 -16.47 6.12
C ASP A 43 10.05 -16.16 6.02
N ILE A 44 9.64 -14.98 6.48
CA ILE A 44 8.24 -14.55 6.47
C ILE A 44 7.71 -14.40 5.02
N ILE A 45 8.49 -13.81 4.11
CA ILE A 45 8.09 -13.67 2.69
C ILE A 45 7.94 -15.04 2.01
N GLN A 46 8.75 -16.03 2.41
CA GLN A 46 8.64 -17.40 1.90
C GLN A 46 7.49 -18.19 2.53
N GLY A 47 6.75 -17.60 3.48
CA GLY A 47 5.61 -18.22 4.14
C GLY A 47 5.98 -18.96 5.44
N TYR A 48 7.23 -18.88 5.90
CA TYR A 48 7.64 -19.43 7.19
C TYR A 48 7.28 -18.45 8.32
N LEU A 49 5.98 -18.35 8.58
CA LEU A 49 5.42 -17.54 9.67
C LEU A 49 5.14 -18.38 10.91
N ASN A 50 5.66 -17.92 12.05
CA ASN A 50 5.31 -18.48 13.36
C ASN A 50 3.99 -17.91 13.90
N SER A 51 3.59 -16.70 13.48
CA SER A 51 2.38 -16.02 13.91
C SER A 51 1.94 -14.95 12.91
N PHE A 52 0.62 -14.70 12.85
CA PHE A 52 0.04 -13.57 12.10
C PHE A 52 -0.05 -12.28 12.94
N SER A 53 0.46 -12.29 14.17
CA SER A 53 0.48 -11.12 15.06
C SER A 53 1.65 -10.20 14.75
N ILE A 54 1.44 -8.89 14.92
CA ILE A 54 2.51 -7.90 14.93
C ILE A 54 3.36 -8.06 16.19
N ASP A 55 4.68 -8.13 16.02
CA ASP A 55 5.66 -8.12 17.10
C ASP A 55 6.19 -6.69 17.26
N ASN A 56 5.87 -6.05 18.39
CA ASN A 56 6.28 -4.67 18.67
C ASN A 56 7.80 -4.48 18.82
N HIS A 57 8.59 -5.56 18.89
CA HIS A 57 10.04 -5.50 18.89
C HIS A 57 10.65 -5.44 17.49
N LEU A 58 9.84 -5.62 16.44
CA LEU A 58 10.27 -5.58 15.04
C LEU A 58 9.82 -4.30 14.35
N TYR A 59 10.59 -3.89 13.34
CA TYR A 59 10.25 -2.77 12.49
C TYR A 59 9.58 -3.25 11.20
N TYR A 60 8.42 -2.69 10.87
CA TYR A 60 7.63 -3.01 9.68
C TYR A 60 7.60 -1.81 8.74
N PRO A 61 8.38 -1.82 7.64
CA PRO A 61 8.50 -0.65 6.76
C PRO A 61 7.18 -0.16 6.17
N THR A 62 6.24 -1.07 5.95
CA THR A 62 4.93 -0.81 5.35
C THR A 62 3.98 -0.05 6.29
N HIS A 63 4.22 -0.07 7.60
CA HIS A 63 3.32 0.55 8.58
C HIS A 63 3.23 2.06 8.40
N LYS A 64 4.37 2.70 8.17
CA LYS A 64 4.50 4.13 7.88
C LYS A 64 4.80 4.42 6.40
N ALA A 65 5.59 3.58 5.75
CA ALA A 65 6.05 3.79 4.38
C ALA A 65 6.63 5.23 4.19
N VAL A 66 6.24 5.92 3.12
CA VAL A 66 6.56 7.35 2.89
C VAL A 66 5.41 8.29 3.26
N ASP A 67 4.38 7.76 3.93
CA ASP A 67 3.23 8.51 4.44
C ASP A 67 2.37 9.20 3.36
N PHE A 68 2.25 8.59 2.18
CA PHE A 68 1.38 9.10 1.11
C PHE A 68 -0.09 9.15 1.54
N TYR A 69 -0.51 8.32 2.50
CA TYR A 69 -1.88 8.33 3.04
C TYR A 69 -2.32 9.71 3.52
N HIS A 70 -1.41 10.47 4.14
CA HIS A 70 -1.68 11.83 4.60
C HIS A 70 -1.18 12.91 3.62
N ARG A 71 -0.19 12.58 2.78
CA ARG A 71 0.55 13.56 1.94
C ARG A 71 0.27 13.46 0.44
N TYR A 72 -0.78 12.72 0.07
CA TYR A 72 -1.09 12.46 -1.35
C TYR A 72 -1.32 13.75 -2.15
N GLN A 73 -1.82 14.81 -1.51
CA GLN A 73 -2.10 16.07 -2.20
C GLN A 73 -0.81 16.75 -2.66
N GLU A 74 0.19 16.81 -1.78
CA GLU A 74 1.51 17.36 -2.09
C GLU A 74 2.25 16.48 -3.11
N ASP A 75 2.19 15.16 -2.95
CA ASP A 75 2.87 14.24 -3.86
C ASP A 75 2.25 14.26 -5.27
N ILE A 76 0.92 14.35 -5.39
CA ILE A 76 0.24 14.53 -6.69
C ILE A 76 0.59 15.87 -7.33
N ALA A 77 0.75 16.94 -6.54
CA ALA A 77 1.19 18.23 -7.06
C ALA A 77 2.59 18.14 -7.69
N LEU A 78 3.52 17.42 -7.03
CA LEU A 78 4.85 17.15 -7.58
C LEU A 78 4.80 16.31 -8.87
N PHE A 79 3.93 15.28 -8.93
CA PHE A 79 3.74 14.49 -10.15
C PHE A 79 3.25 15.36 -11.33
N SER A 80 2.36 16.31 -11.03
CA SER A 80 1.87 17.29 -12.01
C SER A 80 2.98 18.24 -12.46
N GLU A 81 3.83 18.72 -11.55
CA GLU A 81 4.99 19.57 -11.88
C GLU A 81 5.98 18.85 -12.80
N MET A 82 6.21 17.55 -12.59
CA MET A 82 7.02 16.70 -13.45
C MET A 82 6.39 16.42 -14.83
N GLY A 83 5.13 16.81 -15.05
CA GLY A 83 4.42 16.63 -16.31
C GLY A 83 3.84 15.24 -16.53
N PHE A 84 3.56 14.48 -15.46
CA PHE A 84 2.90 13.18 -15.57
C PHE A 84 1.57 13.32 -16.33
N LYS A 85 1.36 12.39 -17.27
CA LYS A 85 0.11 12.19 -18.02
C LYS A 85 -0.70 11.03 -17.47
N ALA A 86 -0.05 10.13 -16.72
CA ALA A 86 -0.70 9.05 -16.02
C ALA A 86 -0.01 8.79 -14.67
N TYR A 87 -0.77 8.35 -13.69
CA TYR A 87 -0.25 7.82 -12.43
C TYR A 87 -0.94 6.48 -12.16
N ARG A 88 -0.16 5.42 -12.10
CA ARG A 88 -0.66 4.06 -11.85
C ARG A 88 -0.45 3.72 -10.38
N LEU A 89 -1.53 3.51 -9.67
CA LEU A 89 -1.52 3.07 -8.27
C LEU A 89 -2.25 1.74 -8.10
N SER A 90 -2.03 1.07 -6.97
CA SER A 90 -2.93 0.00 -6.49
C SER A 90 -3.78 0.53 -5.34
N ILE A 91 -5.01 0.00 -5.23
CA ILE A 91 -5.89 0.27 -4.10
C ILE A 91 -5.66 -0.84 -3.07
N SER A 92 -5.39 -0.48 -1.82
CA SER A 92 -5.21 -1.44 -0.74
C SER A 92 -6.50 -2.24 -0.49
N TRP A 93 -6.50 -3.54 -0.82
CA TRP A 93 -7.69 -4.39 -0.63
C TRP A 93 -8.16 -4.38 0.83
N THR A 94 -7.23 -4.43 1.78
CA THR A 94 -7.55 -4.39 3.21
C THR A 94 -8.17 -3.08 3.70
N ARG A 95 -8.16 -2.00 2.89
CA ARG A 95 -8.95 -0.79 3.16
C ARG A 95 -10.41 -0.94 2.71
N ILE A 96 -10.68 -1.78 1.71
CA ILE A 96 -12.03 -2.03 1.18
C ILE A 96 -12.70 -3.20 1.93
N PHE A 97 -11.96 -4.29 2.13
CA PHE A 97 -12.39 -5.49 2.83
C PHE A 97 -11.34 -5.87 3.89
N PRO A 98 -11.43 -5.31 5.11
CA PRO A 98 -10.42 -5.50 6.15
C PRO A 98 -10.13 -6.96 6.50
N ASN A 99 -11.16 -7.81 6.44
CA ASN A 99 -11.05 -9.24 6.73
C ASN A 99 -11.03 -10.11 5.45
N GLY A 100 -10.91 -9.50 4.27
CA GLY A 100 -10.87 -10.21 2.98
C GLY A 100 -12.20 -10.80 2.50
N ASN A 101 -13.28 -10.71 3.29
CA ASN A 101 -14.59 -11.21 2.93
C ASN A 101 -15.45 -10.12 2.25
N ALA A 102 -16.01 -10.42 1.09
CA ALA A 102 -16.75 -9.46 0.26
C ALA A 102 -18.19 -9.17 0.76
N TYR A 103 -18.44 -9.17 2.07
CA TYR A 103 -19.77 -8.83 2.60
C TYR A 103 -19.95 -7.32 2.65
N PHE A 104 -20.10 -6.72 1.46
CA PHE A 104 -20.62 -5.36 1.32
C PHE A 104 -22.13 -5.43 1.62
N LEU A 105 -22.54 -4.88 2.77
CA LEU A 105 -23.95 -4.61 3.15
C LEU A 105 -24.89 -5.84 3.26
N ARG A 106 -24.86 -6.53 4.40
CA ARG A 106 -26.14 -6.89 5.03
C ARG A 106 -26.49 -5.79 6.02
N VAL A 107 -27.14 -4.75 5.51
CA VAL A 107 -28.03 -3.96 6.37
C VAL A 107 -29.16 -4.92 6.71
N SER A 108 -29.16 -5.40 7.95
CA SER A 108 -30.34 -6.05 8.52
C SER A 108 -31.46 -5.00 8.53
N LEU A 109 -32.41 -5.15 7.59
CA LEU A 109 -33.77 -4.65 7.79
C LEU A 109 -34.51 -5.62 8.71
#